data_AF-A0A645CXK4-F1
#
_entry.id   AF-A0A645CXK4-F1
#
_cell.length_a   1.000
_cell.length_b   1.000
_cell.length_c   1.000
_cell.angle_alpha   90.00
_cell.angle_beta   90.00
_cell.angle_gamma   90.00
#
_symmetry.space_group_name_H-M   'P 1'
#
loop_
_entity.id
_entity.type
_entity.pdbx_description
1 polymer ?
#
loop_
_entity_poly.entity_id
_entity_poly.type
_entity_poly.pdbx_seq_one_letter_code
_entity_poly.pdbx_strand_id
1 'polypeptide(L)'
;MLTADTGTARRLAQDTELSYSGDTAAPEDYQRKSETVLSGGSGSEEPVVTETRCPTWRGALVVCQGGGDAQVRLAVTAAVASLTGLGSDRITVVKCQ
;
A
#
# COMPACT_ATOMS: atom_id res chain seq x y z
N MET A 1 15.20 -9.95 -2.74
CA MET A 1 14.03 -9.99 -3.65
C MET A 1 12.77 -9.87 -2.82
N LEU A 2 11.86 -8.97 -3.18
CA LEU A 2 10.56 -8.80 -2.52
C LEU A 2 9.45 -9.22 -3.48
N THR A 3 8.40 -9.86 -2.95
CA THR A 3 7.23 -10.26 -3.72
C THR A 3 6.02 -9.46 -3.27
N ALA A 4 5.40 -8.74 -4.19
CA ALA A 4 4.26 -7.88 -3.90
C ALA A 4 2.92 -8.64 -3.99
N ASP A 5 2.01 -8.32 -3.07
CA ASP A 5 0.58 -8.67 -3.10
C ASP A 5 -0.16 -7.80 -4.12
N THR A 6 0.10 -6.50 -4.02
CA THR A 6 -0.51 -5.42 -4.77
C THR A 6 0.60 -4.57 -5.39
N GLY A 7 0.35 -4.00 -6.56
CA GLY A 7 1.24 -2.99 -7.13
C GLY A 7 1.18 -1.67 -6.36
N THR A 8 2.08 -0.75 -6.68
CA THR A 8 1.98 0.65 -6.21
C THR A 8 0.63 1.23 -6.63
N ALA A 9 -0.14 1.74 -5.68
CA ALA A 9 -1.45 2.31 -5.94
C ALA A 9 -1.40 3.84 -5.89
N ARG A 10 -2.13 4.51 -6.79
CA ARG A 10 -2.32 5.96 -6.79
C ARG A 10 -3.74 6.28 -6.33
N ARG A 11 -3.86 7.20 -5.37
CA ARG A 11 -5.14 7.77 -4.96
C ARG A 11 -5.40 9.04 -5.74
N LEU A 12 -6.56 9.13 -6.36
CA LEU A 12 -6.97 10.30 -7.12
C LEU A 12 -7.75 11.26 -6.23
N ALA A 13 -7.72 12.55 -6.56
CA ALA A 13 -8.62 13.53 -5.99
C ALA A 13 -10.05 13.22 -6.42
N GLN A 14 -10.97 13.25 -5.45
CA GLN A 14 -12.38 13.03 -5.70
C GLN A 14 -13.17 14.14 -5.03
N ASP A 15 -14.11 14.71 -5.75
CA ASP A 15 -15.20 15.48 -5.17
C ASP A 15 -16.29 14.50 -4.71
N THR A 16 -16.82 14.67 -3.51
CA THR A 16 -17.79 13.73 -2.93
C THR A 16 -18.96 14.47 -2.32
N GLU A 17 -20.13 14.24 -2.90
CA GLU A 17 -21.40 14.71 -2.37
C GLU A 17 -22.09 13.58 -1.60
N LEU A 18 -22.60 13.94 -0.42
CA LEU A 18 -23.35 13.06 0.47
C LEU A 18 -24.74 13.67 0.64
N SER A 19 -25.76 12.92 0.25
CA SER A 19 -27.16 13.27 0.53
C SER A 19 -27.78 12.17 1.41
N TYR A 20 -28.48 12.61 2.46
CA TYR A 20 -29.25 11.72 3.31
C TYR A 20 -30.61 12.36 3.63
N SER A 21 -31.63 11.52 3.79
CA SER A 21 -32.97 11.90 4.24
C SER A 21 -33.36 11.06 5.46
N GLY A 22 -34.26 11.59 6.28
CA GLY A 22 -34.71 10.93 7.52
C GLY A 22 -33.86 11.24 8.74
N ASP A 23 -34.02 10.44 9.79
CA ASP A 23 -33.36 10.61 11.08
C ASP A 23 -31.85 10.33 10.95
N THR A 24 -30.99 11.15 11.54
CA THR A 24 -29.53 10.96 11.49
C THR A 24 -29.07 9.67 12.16
N ALA A 25 -29.86 9.10 13.07
CA ALA A 25 -29.58 7.81 13.70
C ALA A 25 -30.02 6.61 12.84
N ALA A 26 -30.95 6.81 11.90
CA ALA A 26 -31.49 5.78 11.01
C ALA A 26 -32.00 6.44 9.70
N PRO A 27 -31.10 6.85 8.80
CA PRO A 27 -31.48 7.53 7.57
C PRO A 27 -32.28 6.59 6.67
N GLU A 28 -33.34 7.13 6.05
CA GLU A 28 -34.23 6.39 5.17
C GLU A 28 -33.58 6.18 3.80
N ASP A 29 -32.93 7.24 3.29
CA ASP A 29 -32.07 7.16 2.11
C ASP A 29 -30.68 7.70 2.42
N TYR A 30 -29.66 6.97 1.98
CA TYR A 30 -28.27 7.40 2.00
C TYR A 30 -27.68 7.24 0.60
N GLN A 31 -27.29 8.36 0.00
CA GLN A 31 -26.66 8.39 -1.31
C GLN A 31 -25.32 9.10 -1.23
N ARG A 32 -24.29 8.45 -1.81
CA ARG A 32 -22.95 9.01 -1.98
C ARG A 32 -22.62 9.04 -3.45
N LYS A 33 -22.29 10.21 -3.98
CA LYS A 33 -21.79 10.39 -5.34
C LYS A 33 -20.36 10.89 -5.27
N SER A 34 -19.45 10.28 -6.02
CA SER A 34 -18.05 10.67 -6.08
C SER A 34 -17.61 10.85 -7.53
N GLU A 35 -16.94 11.97 -7.82
CA GLU A 35 -16.44 12.33 -9.15
C GLU A 35 -14.93 12.61 -9.08
N THR A 36 -14.16 12.07 -10.03
CA THR A 36 -12.70 12.24 -10.05
C THR A 36 -12.34 13.63 -10.57
N VAL A 37 -11.49 14.35 -9.84
CA VAL A 37 -11.03 15.67 -10.26
C VAL A 37 -9.95 15.53 -11.33
N LEU A 38 -10.21 16.15 -12.48
CA LEU A 38 -9.27 16.23 -13.61
C LEU A 38 -8.60 17.61 -13.60
N SER A 39 -7.32 17.64 -13.96
CA SER A 39 -6.55 18.86 -14.19
C SER A 39 -6.13 18.90 -15.66
N GLY A 40 -6.48 19.99 -16.36
CA GLY A 40 -6.14 20.16 -17.77
C GLY A 40 -6.70 21.45 -18.36
N GLY A 41 -5.96 22.01 -19.33
CA GLY A 41 -6.42 23.03 -20.28
C GLY A 41 -6.32 22.48 -21.71
N SER A 42 -7.00 23.12 -22.68
CA SER A 42 -7.27 22.65 -24.06
C SER A 42 -6.27 21.61 -24.62
N GLY A 43 -6.61 20.32 -24.52
CA GLY A 43 -5.93 19.24 -25.23
C GLY A 43 -5.74 17.93 -24.47
N SER A 44 -5.67 17.96 -23.13
CA SER A 44 -5.57 16.74 -22.32
C SER A 44 -6.08 16.96 -20.89
N GLU A 45 -7.03 16.14 -20.45
CA GLU A 45 -7.47 16.05 -19.06
C GLU A 45 -6.73 14.90 -18.37
N GLU A 46 -6.03 15.18 -17.27
CA GLU A 46 -5.36 14.16 -16.46
C GLU A 46 -5.89 14.16 -15.01
N PRO A 47 -6.09 12.98 -14.39
CA PRO A 47 -6.59 12.93 -13.02
C PRO A 47 -5.55 13.44 -12.02
N VAL A 48 -5.99 14.24 -11.06
CA VAL A 48 -5.12 14.76 -9.99
C VAL A 48 -4.80 13.64 -9.01
N VAL A 49 -3.53 13.31 -8.82
CA VAL A 49 -3.08 12.31 -7.84
C VAL A 49 -2.84 12.99 -6.49
N THR A 50 -3.50 12.50 -5.43
CA THR A 50 -3.37 13.02 -4.06
C THR A 50 -2.38 12.24 -3.22
N GLU A 51 -2.24 10.93 -3.46
CA GLU A 51 -1.37 10.05 -2.67
C GLU A 51 -0.82 8.92 -3.56
N THR A 52 0.43 8.49 -3.32
CA THR A 52 0.98 7.25 -3.89
C THR A 52 1.34 6.30 -2.75
N ARG A 53 0.74 5.12 -2.74
CA ARG A 53 0.95 4.11 -1.71
C ARG A 53 1.89 3.02 -2.17
N CYS A 54 2.82 2.67 -1.29
CA CYS A 54 3.70 1.53 -1.46
C CYS A 54 2.89 0.22 -1.58
N PRO A 55 3.40 -0.76 -2.33
CA PRO A 55 2.78 -2.08 -2.44
C PRO A 55 2.72 -2.77 -1.07
N THR A 56 1.73 -3.64 -0.89
CA THR A 56 1.72 -4.58 0.23
C THR A 56 2.60 -5.77 -0.14
N TRP A 57 3.53 -6.16 0.73
CA TRP A 57 4.45 -7.26 0.47
C TRP A 57 3.89 -8.59 0.97
N ARG A 58 4.06 -9.66 0.18
CA ARG A 58 3.71 -11.05 0.52
C ARG A 58 4.91 -11.87 1.00
N GLY A 59 6.14 -11.49 0.66
CA GLY A 59 7.32 -12.20 1.13
C GLY A 59 8.63 -11.54 0.71
N ALA A 60 9.71 -11.98 1.36
CA ALA A 60 11.07 -11.49 1.14
C ALA A 60 12.09 -12.64 1.14
N LEU A 61 12.99 -12.63 0.14
CA LEU A 61 14.21 -13.43 0.12
C LEU A 61 15.42 -12.50 0.21
N VAL A 62 16.27 -12.69 1.22
CA VAL A 62 17.51 -11.94 1.41
C VAL A 62 18.69 -12.89 1.27
N VAL A 63 19.61 -12.55 0.39
CA VAL A 63 20.88 -13.27 0.23
C VAL A 63 21.98 -12.35 0.75
N CYS A 64 22.66 -12.73 1.83
CA CYS A 64 23.70 -11.88 2.42
C CYS A 64 24.85 -12.70 3.00
N GLN A 65 26.03 -12.06 3.12
CA GLN A 65 27.15 -12.66 3.84
C GLN A 65 26.74 -12.83 5.30
N GLY A 66 27.10 -13.97 5.88
CA GLY A 66 26.65 -14.32 7.23
C GLY A 66 25.18 -14.73 7.34
N GLY A 67 24.44 -14.98 6.25
CA GLY A 67 23.04 -15.46 6.35
C GLY A 67 22.87 -16.81 7.07
N GLY A 68 23.96 -17.56 7.28
CA GLY A 68 23.99 -18.74 8.13
C GLY A 68 24.19 -18.46 9.62
N ASP A 69 24.69 -17.27 9.98
CA ASP A 69 24.86 -16.83 11.35
C ASP A 69 23.52 -16.41 11.97
N ALA A 70 23.26 -16.84 13.20
CA ALA A 70 21.98 -16.62 13.86
C ALA A 70 21.74 -15.14 14.23
N GLN A 71 22.79 -14.41 14.62
CA GLN A 71 22.67 -12.99 14.97
C GLN A 71 22.42 -12.16 13.72
N VAL A 72 23.13 -12.44 12.63
CA VAL A 72 22.90 -11.79 11.33
C VAL A 72 21.49 -12.07 10.84
N ARG A 73 21.04 -13.34 10.86
CA ARG A 73 19.69 -13.70 10.43
C ARG A 73 18.61 -12.99 11.25
N LEU A 74 18.78 -12.91 12.57
CA LEU A 74 17.86 -12.20 13.45
C LEU A 74 17.80 -10.70 13.11
N ALA A 75 18.97 -10.04 13.01
CA ALA A 75 19.06 -8.62 12.71
C ALA A 75 18.45 -8.27 11.34
N VAL A 76 18.76 -9.07 10.31
CA VAL A 76 18.24 -8.87 8.95
C VAL A 76 16.72 -9.09 8.91
N THR A 77 16.23 -10.14 9.56
CA THR A 77 14.78 -10.43 9.61
C THR A 77 14.03 -9.28 10.28
N ALA A 78 14.52 -8.78 11.41
CA ALA A 78 13.91 -7.67 12.14
C ALA A 78 13.89 -6.38 11.29
N ALA A 79 14.99 -6.06 10.61
CA ALA A 79 15.07 -4.87 9.76
C ALA A 79 14.11 -4.94 8.55
N VAL A 80 14.03 -6.11 7.90
CA VAL A 80 13.09 -6.30 6.78
C VAL A 80 11.65 -6.23 7.25
N ALA A 81 11.33 -6.85 8.41
CA ALA A 81 10.00 -6.79 9.00
C ALA A 81 9.58 -5.34 9.29
N SER A 82 10.44 -4.53 9.91
CA SER A 82 10.12 -3.13 10.23
C SER A 82 9.90 -2.26 8.99
N LEU A 83 10.61 -2.54 7.89
CA LEU A 83 10.50 -1.76 6.65
C LEU A 83 9.28 -2.14 5.82
N THR A 84 8.92 -3.44 5.81
CA THR A 84 7.92 -3.99 4.88
C THR A 84 6.59 -4.33 5.52
N GLY A 85 6.53 -4.40 6.85
CA GLY A 85 5.38 -4.92 7.59
C GLY A 85 5.21 -6.43 7.48
N LEU A 86 6.17 -7.15 6.88
CA LEU A 86 6.13 -8.60 6.79
C LEU A 86 6.34 -9.24 8.17
N GLY A 87 5.56 -10.29 8.45
CA GLY A 87 5.86 -11.22 9.53
C GLY A 87 7.16 -11.97 9.26
N SER A 88 7.89 -12.34 10.32
CA SER A 88 9.15 -13.07 10.21
C SER A 88 9.02 -14.43 9.51
N ASP A 89 7.82 -15.03 9.54
CA ASP A 89 7.46 -16.26 8.83
C ASP A 89 7.49 -16.11 7.29
N ARG A 90 7.45 -14.87 6.79
CA ARG A 90 7.47 -14.55 5.35
C ARG A 90 8.80 -14.00 4.87
N ILE A 91 9.83 -14.05 5.71
CA ILE A 91 11.16 -13.53 5.42
C ILE A 91 12.17 -14.68 5.49
N THR A 92 12.83 -14.95 4.36
CA THR A 92 13.86 -15.98 4.26
C THR A 92 15.22 -15.31 4.06
N VAL A 93 16.17 -15.59 4.97
CA VAL A 93 17.56 -15.13 4.85
C VAL A 93 18.45 -16.33 4.56
N VAL A 94 19.24 -16.24 3.50
CA VAL A 94 20.17 -17.30 3.07
C VAL A 94 21.60 -16.75 2.90
N LYS A 95 22.58 -17.61 3.11
CA LYS A 95 24.00 -17.29 2.93
C LYS A 95 24.33 -17.22 1.42
N CYS A 96 25.06 -16.19 0.98
CA CYS A 96 25.68 -16.21 -0.35
C CYS A 96 26.88 -17.19 -0.39
N GLN A 97 26.99 -17.92 -1.51
CA GLN A 97 28.12 -18.82 -1.77
C GLN A 97 29.41 -18.04 -1.98
#